data_AF-A0A6A4GCE2-F1
#
_entry.id   AF-A0A6A4GCE2-F1
#
_cell.length_a   1.000
_cell.length_b   1.000
_cell.length_c   1.000
_cell.angle_alpha   90.00
_cell.angle_beta   90.00
_cell.angle_gamma   90.00
#
_symmetry.space_group_name_H-M   'P 1'
#
loop_
_entity.id
_entity.type
_entity.pdbx_description
1 polymer ?
#
loop_
_entity_poly.entity_id
_entity_poly.type
_entity_poly.pdbx_seq_one_letter_code
_entity_poly.pdbx_strand_id
1 'polypeptide(L)'
;GLDPHSDTPVEILHVILLGFVKYLWRDVIENQIKKNPERLKALIVRLSSLDIDGLGLDSKLAGATLVNHYGSLTGSDFRKVVQVAPFVLKDFVSQDCYATWVALLKLIPLIWQPEIQALELYLTTLENEIQHFLLCVGRWTICWFNKPKFHILVHLPEHIRRFGPAILFATE
;
A
#
# COMPACT_ATOMS: atom_id res chain seq x y z
N GLY A 1 -10.18 6.13 32.49
CA GLY A 1 -9.30 4.95 32.36
C GLY A 1 -8.87 4.85 30.92
N LEU A 2 -7.73 4.21 30.64
CA LEU A 2 -7.29 3.92 29.27
C LEU A 2 -8.21 2.82 28.70
N ASP A 3 -8.82 3.09 27.54
CA ASP A 3 -9.57 2.10 26.74
C ASP A 3 -8.63 1.60 25.63
N PRO A 4 -8.07 0.39 25.74
CA PRO A 4 -7.10 -0.12 24.77
C PRO A 4 -7.62 -0.14 23.33
N HIS A 5 -8.94 -0.28 23.13
CA HIS A 5 -9.51 -0.33 21.78
C HIS A 5 -9.61 1.04 21.13
N SER A 6 -9.92 2.06 21.93
CA SER A 6 -10.11 3.43 21.45
C SER A 6 -8.83 4.26 21.51
N ASP A 7 -7.90 3.91 22.41
CA ASP A 7 -6.69 4.67 22.73
C ASP A 7 -5.43 4.13 22.04
N THR A 8 -5.54 3.05 21.25
CA THR A 8 -4.45 2.55 20.40
C THR A 8 -4.75 2.86 18.92
N PRO A 9 -4.24 3.98 18.38
CA PRO A 9 -4.55 4.37 17.01
C PRO A 9 -3.96 3.39 15.99
N VAL A 10 -4.52 3.42 14.77
CA VAL A 10 -4.08 2.57 13.67
C VAL A 10 -2.65 2.91 13.29
N GLU A 11 -1.72 2.00 13.55
CA GLU A 11 -0.32 2.20 13.22
C GLU A 11 -0.08 2.08 11.70
N ILE A 12 -0.20 3.20 10.98
CA ILE A 12 -0.25 3.21 9.50
C ILE A 12 0.99 2.63 8.83
N LEU A 13 2.17 2.75 9.45
CA LEU A 13 3.40 2.16 8.93
C LEU A 13 3.28 0.62 8.88
N HIS A 14 2.84 0.04 10.00
CA HIS A 14 2.70 -1.39 10.15
C HIS A 14 1.49 -1.94 9.41
N VAL A 15 0.39 -1.19 9.32
CA VAL A 15 -0.83 -1.61 8.63
C VAL A 15 -0.69 -1.53 7.11
N ILE A 16 -0.16 -0.42 6.60
CA ILE A 16 -0.10 -0.18 5.16
C ILE A 16 1.19 -0.71 4.54
N LEU A 17 2.37 -0.18 4.92
CA LEU A 17 3.64 -0.53 4.25
C LEU A 17 4.09 -1.95 4.62
N LEU A 18 4.24 -2.24 5.91
CA LEU A 18 4.63 -3.57 6.40
C LEU A 18 3.45 -4.56 6.47
N GLY A 19 2.26 -4.12 6.07
CA GLY A 19 1.06 -4.93 5.93
C GLY A 19 0.68 -5.10 4.47
N PHE A 20 -0.22 -4.26 3.98
CA PHE A 20 -0.78 -4.38 2.63
C PHE A 20 0.28 -4.41 1.54
N VAL A 21 1.15 -3.40 1.47
CA VAL A 21 2.15 -3.31 0.39
C VAL A 21 3.07 -4.53 0.42
N LYS A 22 3.55 -4.93 1.60
CA LYS A 22 4.33 -6.15 1.79
C LYS A 22 3.62 -7.41 1.28
N TYR A 23 2.38 -7.61 1.69
CA TYR A 23 1.62 -8.82 1.34
C TYR A 23 1.27 -8.86 -0.14
N LEU A 24 0.78 -7.75 -0.70
CA LEU A 24 0.38 -7.66 -2.09
C LEU A 24 1.60 -7.75 -3.01
N TRP A 25 2.72 -7.11 -2.66
CA TRP A 25 3.95 -7.20 -3.47
C TRP A 25 4.50 -8.61 -3.50
N ARG A 26 4.48 -9.27 -2.34
CA ARG A 26 4.87 -10.67 -2.25
C ARG A 26 4.00 -11.57 -3.14
N ASP A 27 2.68 -11.38 -3.15
CA ASP A 27 1.78 -12.17 -4.02
C ASP A 27 2.06 -11.91 -5.52
N VAL A 28 2.25 -10.65 -5.90
CA VAL A 28 2.63 -10.27 -7.26
C VAL A 28 3.86 -11.04 -7.72
N ILE A 29 4.91 -11.08 -6.89
CA ILE A 29 6.12 -11.82 -7.24
C ILE A 29 5.86 -13.32 -7.21
N GLU A 30 5.44 -13.90 -6.08
CA GLU A 30 5.35 -15.35 -5.88
C GLU A 30 4.31 -16.04 -6.77
N ASN A 31 3.12 -15.45 -6.87
CA ASN A 31 1.95 -16.12 -7.43
C ASN A 31 1.62 -15.64 -8.85
N GLN A 32 1.86 -14.37 -9.17
CA GLN A 32 1.50 -13.81 -10.49
C GLN A 32 2.64 -13.93 -11.52
N ILE A 33 3.90 -13.75 -11.11
CA ILE A 33 5.01 -13.51 -12.06
C ILE A 33 6.13 -14.57 -12.01
N LYS A 34 6.57 -15.01 -10.82
CA LYS A 34 7.80 -15.81 -10.63
C LYS A 34 7.86 -17.12 -11.42
N LYS A 35 6.71 -17.70 -11.77
CA LYS A 35 6.63 -18.92 -12.60
C LYS A 35 7.02 -18.68 -14.07
N ASN A 36 7.11 -17.42 -14.51
CA ASN A 36 7.54 -17.04 -15.85
C ASN A 36 8.84 -16.20 -15.76
N PRO A 37 10.02 -16.81 -15.97
CA PRO A 37 11.32 -16.15 -15.83
C PRO A 37 11.49 -14.91 -16.73
N GLU A 38 10.95 -14.95 -17.95
CA GLU A 38 11.03 -13.82 -18.89
C GLU A 38 10.21 -12.62 -18.38
N ARG A 39 9.00 -12.87 -17.86
CA ARG A 39 8.20 -11.80 -17.21
C ARG A 39 8.90 -11.28 -15.95
N LEU A 40 9.52 -12.14 -15.16
CA LEU A 40 10.26 -11.70 -13.98
C LEU A 40 11.42 -10.77 -14.36
N LYS A 41 12.20 -11.16 -15.39
CA LYS A 41 13.29 -10.35 -15.95
C LYS A 41 12.81 -9.06 -16.60
N ALA A 42 11.64 -9.07 -17.22
CA ALA A 42 11.04 -7.86 -17.78
C ALA A 42 10.59 -6.89 -16.67
N LEU A 43 10.08 -7.39 -15.53
CA LEU A 43 9.66 -6.56 -14.39
C LEU A 43 10.85 -5.86 -13.73
N ILE A 44 11.85 -6.63 -13.26
CA ILE A 44 13.25 -6.41 -13.64
C ILE A 44 13.66 -5.04 -14.19
N VAL A 45 13.80 -5.09 -15.52
CA VAL A 45 14.19 -3.99 -16.39
C VAL A 45 13.21 -2.84 -16.27
N ARG A 46 11.90 -3.08 -16.25
CA ARG A 46 10.88 -2.03 -16.17
C ARG A 46 11.00 -1.21 -14.89
N LEU A 47 11.20 -1.85 -13.73
CA LEU A 47 11.47 -1.16 -12.46
C LEU A 47 12.76 -0.35 -12.54
N SER A 48 13.84 -0.93 -13.07
CA SER A 48 15.16 -0.30 -13.09
C SER A 48 15.27 0.86 -14.10
N SER A 49 14.38 0.89 -15.11
CA SER A 49 14.35 1.89 -16.18
C SER A 49 13.24 2.93 -16.01
N LEU A 50 12.35 2.76 -15.03
CA LEU A 50 11.28 3.72 -14.76
C LEU A 50 11.88 5.07 -14.40
N ASP A 51 11.41 6.12 -15.07
CA ASP A 51 11.70 7.48 -14.68
C ASP A 51 10.96 7.80 -13.37
N ILE A 52 11.72 8.22 -12.37
CA ILE A 52 11.23 8.53 -11.03
C ILE A 52 11.29 10.03 -10.73
N ASP A 53 11.61 10.85 -11.74
CA ASP A 53 11.63 12.29 -11.60
C ASP A 53 10.24 12.79 -11.13
N GLY A 54 10.25 13.63 -10.11
CA GLY A 54 9.03 14.14 -9.48
C GLY A 54 8.38 13.23 -8.43
N LEU A 55 8.88 12.00 -8.21
CA LEU A 55 8.36 11.11 -7.16
C LEU A 55 8.98 11.36 -5.77
N GLY A 56 9.99 12.23 -5.68
CA GLY A 56 10.67 12.55 -4.40
C GLY A 56 11.43 11.35 -3.82
N LEU A 57 11.98 10.50 -4.69
CA LEU A 57 12.81 9.36 -4.31
C LEU A 57 14.30 9.72 -4.43
N ASP A 58 15.08 9.43 -3.39
CA ASP A 58 16.50 9.85 -3.30
C ASP A 58 17.45 9.06 -4.22
N SER A 59 16.97 7.98 -4.84
CA SER A 59 17.79 7.09 -5.67
C SER A 59 16.94 6.31 -6.67
N LYS A 60 17.59 5.90 -7.77
CA LYS A 60 17.02 4.97 -8.75
C LYS A 60 16.49 3.71 -8.07
N LEU A 61 15.45 3.15 -8.66
CA LEU A 61 14.88 1.88 -8.20
C LEU A 61 15.85 0.74 -8.47
N ALA A 62 16.30 0.07 -7.42
CA ALA A 62 17.04 -1.18 -7.53
C ALA A 62 16.05 -2.32 -7.86
N GLY A 63 15.59 -2.39 -9.11
CA GLY A 63 14.55 -3.35 -9.53
C GLY A 63 14.91 -4.80 -9.22
N ALA A 64 16.18 -5.17 -9.40
CA ALA A 64 16.67 -6.50 -9.02
C ALA A 64 16.50 -6.77 -7.52
N THR A 65 16.75 -5.78 -6.68
CA THR A 65 16.55 -5.90 -5.22
C THR A 65 15.07 -6.04 -4.88
N LEU A 66 14.22 -5.16 -5.42
CA LEU A 66 12.77 -5.15 -5.16
C LEU A 66 12.08 -6.46 -5.57
N VAL A 67 12.61 -7.14 -6.61
CA VAL A 67 12.04 -8.39 -7.11
C VAL A 67 12.70 -9.63 -6.51
N ASN A 68 14.02 -9.68 -6.35
CA ASN A 68 14.70 -10.89 -5.85
C ASN A 68 14.64 -11.02 -4.33
N HIS A 69 14.59 -9.89 -3.61
CA HIS A 69 14.54 -9.83 -2.15
C HIS A 69 13.15 -9.45 -1.63
N TYR A 70 12.09 -9.70 -2.42
CA TYR A 70 10.71 -9.32 -2.11
C TYR A 70 10.20 -9.77 -0.72
N GLY A 71 10.78 -10.82 -0.14
CA GLY A 71 10.43 -11.32 1.19
C GLY A 71 11.08 -10.60 2.37
N SER A 72 12.17 -9.86 2.14
CA SER A 72 13.01 -9.21 3.16
C SER A 72 13.12 -7.69 2.99
N LEU A 73 12.23 -7.09 2.18
CA LEU A 73 12.17 -5.65 1.98
C LEU A 73 11.76 -4.91 3.26
N THR A 74 12.23 -3.67 3.37
CA THR A 74 11.97 -2.76 4.50
C THR A 74 10.82 -1.80 4.21
N GLY A 75 10.39 -1.02 5.22
CA GLY A 75 9.39 0.03 5.03
C GLY A 75 9.77 1.05 3.95
N SER A 76 11.05 1.44 3.89
CA SER A 76 11.59 2.34 2.85
C SER A 76 11.45 1.74 1.44
N ASP A 77 11.75 0.46 1.28
CA ASP A 77 11.56 -0.23 0.00
C ASP A 77 10.09 -0.28 -0.40
N PHE A 78 9.19 -0.58 0.55
CA PHE A 78 7.75 -0.61 0.26
C PHE A 78 7.17 0.76 -0.07
N ARG A 79 7.73 1.85 0.50
CA ARG A 79 7.37 3.21 0.08
C ARG A 79 7.71 3.46 -1.40
N LYS A 80 8.87 2.97 -1.87
CA LYS A 80 9.22 3.04 -3.30
C LYS A 80 8.28 2.20 -4.14
N VAL A 81 8.02 0.94 -3.73
CA VAL A 81 7.14 0.01 -4.45
C VAL A 81 5.74 0.59 -4.61
N VAL A 82 5.11 1.09 -3.54
CA VAL A 82 3.71 1.54 -3.62
C VAL A 82 3.53 2.70 -4.59
N GLN A 83 4.48 3.64 -4.64
CA GLN A 83 4.44 4.78 -5.56
C GLN A 83 4.52 4.36 -7.04
N VAL A 84 5.23 3.28 -7.34
CA VAL A 84 5.54 2.90 -8.73
C VAL A 84 4.77 1.68 -9.23
N ALA A 85 4.15 0.91 -8.32
CA ALA A 85 3.54 -0.38 -8.63
C ALA A 85 2.52 -0.31 -9.79
N PRO A 86 1.54 0.62 -9.84
CA PRO A 86 0.60 0.66 -10.97
C PRO A 86 1.23 0.98 -12.32
N PHE A 87 2.40 1.62 -12.37
CA PHE A 87 3.10 1.92 -13.62
C PHE A 87 3.88 0.70 -14.13
N VAL A 88 4.44 -0.10 -13.23
CA VAL A 88 5.24 -1.26 -13.61
C VAL A 88 4.41 -2.54 -13.78
N LEU A 89 3.32 -2.68 -13.01
CA LEU A 89 2.50 -3.89 -12.99
C LEU A 89 1.44 -3.96 -14.09
N LYS A 90 1.22 -2.88 -14.83
CA LYS A 90 0.28 -2.90 -15.95
C LYS A 90 0.71 -3.97 -16.96
N ASP A 91 -0.23 -4.83 -17.33
CA ASP A 91 -0.07 -6.01 -18.20
C ASP A 91 0.77 -7.16 -17.58
N PHE A 92 1.26 -7.01 -16.35
CA PHE A 92 2.10 -8.00 -15.65
C PHE A 92 1.33 -8.87 -14.66
N VAL A 93 0.13 -8.46 -14.27
CA VAL A 93 -0.70 -9.16 -13.26
C VAL A 93 -2.14 -9.28 -13.74
N SER A 94 -2.97 -10.03 -13.02
CA SER A 94 -4.41 -10.09 -13.29
C SER A 94 -5.08 -8.73 -13.13
N GLN A 95 -6.24 -8.55 -13.77
CA GLN A 95 -6.97 -7.30 -13.74
C GLN A 95 -7.39 -6.89 -12.32
N ASP A 96 -7.89 -7.83 -11.50
CA ASP A 96 -8.29 -7.52 -10.11
C ASP A 96 -7.09 -7.21 -9.21
N CYS A 97 -5.92 -7.85 -9.44
CA CYS A 97 -4.67 -7.49 -8.78
C CYS A 97 -4.27 -6.05 -9.13
N TYR A 98 -4.29 -5.71 -10.42
CA TYR A 98 -3.95 -4.37 -10.89
C TYR A 98 -4.90 -3.31 -10.32
N ALA A 99 -6.21 -3.56 -10.35
CA ALA A 99 -7.22 -2.66 -9.79
C ALA A 99 -7.00 -2.42 -8.28
N THR A 100 -6.61 -3.46 -7.55
CA THR A 100 -6.25 -3.36 -6.12
C THR A 100 -5.05 -2.44 -5.89
N TRP A 101 -3.99 -2.55 -6.70
CA TRP A 101 -2.83 -1.66 -6.60
C TRP A 101 -3.16 -0.21 -6.95
N VAL A 102 -4.01 0.02 -7.95
CA VAL A 102 -4.49 1.37 -8.30
C VAL A 102 -5.30 1.96 -7.15
N ALA A 103 -6.22 1.19 -6.58
CA ALA A 103 -7.00 1.63 -5.42
C ALA A 103 -6.11 1.94 -4.21
N LEU A 104 -5.12 1.09 -3.93
CA LEU A 104 -4.15 1.35 -2.86
C LEU A 104 -3.36 2.63 -3.10
N LEU A 105 -2.84 2.85 -4.32
CA LEU A 105 -2.06 4.05 -4.66
C LEU A 105 -2.88 5.34 -4.46
N LYS A 106 -4.18 5.33 -4.78
CA LYS A 106 -5.07 6.47 -4.52
C LYS A 106 -5.26 6.75 -3.04
N LEU A 107 -5.25 5.71 -2.21
CA LEU A 107 -5.43 5.81 -0.77
C LEU A 107 -4.18 6.35 -0.05
N ILE A 108 -2.97 6.04 -0.52
CA ILE A 108 -1.70 6.49 0.09
C ILE A 108 -1.65 8.01 0.34
N PRO A 109 -1.86 8.92 -0.64
CA PRO A 109 -1.75 10.36 -0.38
C PRO A 109 -2.78 10.87 0.63
N LEU A 110 -3.98 10.26 0.68
CA LEU A 110 -5.00 10.61 1.67
C LEU A 110 -4.56 10.22 3.09
N ILE A 111 -3.88 9.09 3.27
CA ILE A 111 -3.43 8.62 4.58
C ILE A 111 -2.22 9.43 5.09
N TRP A 112 -1.27 9.77 4.23
CA TRP A 112 0.01 10.38 4.63
C TRP A 112 0.05 11.92 4.55
N GLN A 113 -1.09 12.57 4.36
CA GLN A 113 -1.12 14.04 4.36
C GLN A 113 -0.82 14.62 5.75
N PRO A 114 0.02 15.66 5.85
CA PRO A 114 0.43 16.23 7.13
C PRO A 114 -0.63 17.15 7.76
N GLU A 115 -1.56 17.66 6.96
CA GLU A 115 -2.58 18.61 7.38
C GLU A 115 -3.93 18.26 6.75
N ILE A 116 -5.02 18.47 7.50
CA ILE A 116 -6.39 18.26 7.06
C ILE A 116 -7.15 19.59 7.21
N GLN A 117 -7.51 20.23 6.09
CA GLN A 117 -8.25 21.50 6.12
C GLN A 117 -9.75 21.32 6.34
N ALA A 118 -10.39 20.43 5.57
CA ALA A 118 -11.82 20.16 5.62
C ALA A 118 -12.08 18.75 6.15
N LEU A 119 -12.08 18.60 7.49
CA LEU A 119 -12.11 17.30 8.16
C LEU A 119 -13.25 16.39 7.68
N GLU A 120 -14.49 16.86 7.67
CA GLU A 120 -15.64 16.01 7.31
C GLU A 120 -15.62 15.56 5.84
N LEU A 121 -15.21 16.45 4.92
CA LEU A 121 -15.05 16.12 3.51
C LEU A 121 -13.91 15.11 3.31
N TYR A 122 -12.81 15.31 4.02
CA TYR A 122 -11.67 14.41 4.01
C TYR A 122 -12.06 13.02 4.52
N LEU A 123 -12.73 12.94 5.67
CA LEU A 123 -13.15 11.66 6.26
C LEU A 123 -14.13 10.91 5.35
N THR A 124 -15.09 11.61 4.76
CA THR A 124 -16.02 11.02 3.77
C THR A 124 -15.25 10.47 2.57
N THR A 125 -14.27 11.21 2.06
CA THR A 125 -13.44 10.77 0.93
C THR A 125 -12.58 9.57 1.31
N LEU A 126 -11.96 9.60 2.48
CA LEU A 126 -11.13 8.52 3.01
C LEU A 126 -11.94 7.24 3.21
N GLU A 127 -13.13 7.31 3.82
CA GLU A 127 -14.03 6.18 4.00
C GLU A 127 -14.40 5.55 2.66
N ASN A 128 -14.77 6.37 1.66
CA ASN A 128 -15.10 5.89 0.33
C ASN A 128 -13.92 5.19 -0.37
N GLU A 129 -12.71 5.75 -0.29
CA GLU A 129 -11.52 5.14 -0.89
C GLU A 129 -11.07 3.88 -0.14
N ILE A 130 -11.23 3.82 1.19
CA ILE A 130 -11.04 2.59 1.98
C ILE A 130 -12.01 1.50 1.51
N GLN A 131 -13.31 1.81 1.40
CA GLN A 131 -14.31 0.84 0.95
C GLN A 131 -14.01 0.36 -0.48
N HIS A 132 -13.67 1.27 -1.39
CA HIS A 132 -13.28 0.92 -2.75
C HIS A 132 -12.04 0.02 -2.79
N PHE A 133 -11.02 0.32 -1.99
CA PHE A 133 -9.84 -0.55 -1.85
C PHE A 133 -10.22 -1.94 -1.34
N LEU A 134 -11.01 -2.05 -0.27
CA LEU A 134 -11.42 -3.33 0.31
C LEU A 134 -12.27 -4.16 -0.68
N LEU A 135 -13.13 -3.52 -1.47
CA LEU A 135 -13.88 -4.19 -2.53
C LEU A 135 -12.95 -4.75 -3.62
N CYS A 136 -11.94 -3.99 -4.05
CA CYS A 136 -10.94 -4.47 -5.01
C CYS A 136 -10.14 -5.66 -4.44
N VAL A 137 -9.71 -5.58 -3.18
CA VAL A 137 -9.04 -6.67 -2.47
C VAL A 137 -9.90 -7.93 -2.44
N GLY A 138 -11.18 -7.81 -2.08
CA GLY A 138 -12.11 -8.93 -2.03
C GLY A 138 -12.38 -9.56 -3.40
N ARG A 139 -12.45 -8.75 -4.46
CA ARG A 139 -12.55 -9.23 -5.85
C ARG A 139 -11.32 -9.99 -6.29
N TRP A 140 -10.14 -9.55 -5.88
CA TRP A 140 -8.90 -10.29 -6.15
C TRP A 140 -8.88 -11.62 -5.39
N THR A 141 -9.08 -11.57 -4.07
CA THR A 141 -9.32 -12.77 -3.25
C THR A 141 -9.76 -12.40 -1.84
N ILE A 142 -10.80 -13.09 -1.35
CA ILE A 142 -11.29 -12.93 0.03
C ILE A 142 -10.28 -13.41 1.09
N CYS A 143 -9.28 -14.21 0.71
CA CYS A 143 -8.27 -14.72 1.64
C CYS A 143 -7.45 -13.61 2.31
N TRP A 144 -7.40 -12.42 1.71
CA TRP A 144 -6.71 -11.26 2.31
C TRP A 144 -7.31 -10.86 3.66
N PHE A 145 -8.62 -11.04 3.85
CA PHE A 145 -9.30 -10.69 5.10
C PHE A 145 -8.97 -11.63 6.27
N ASN A 146 -8.27 -12.75 6.03
CA ASN A 146 -7.66 -13.54 7.11
C ASN A 146 -6.49 -12.81 7.79
N LYS A 147 -5.98 -11.72 7.20
CA LYS A 147 -4.99 -10.84 7.83
C LYS A 147 -5.73 -9.73 8.60
N PRO A 148 -5.50 -9.56 9.92
CA PRO A 148 -6.25 -8.61 10.75
C PRO A 148 -6.07 -7.15 10.31
N LYS A 149 -4.95 -6.82 9.65
CA LYS A 149 -4.64 -5.47 9.17
C LYS A 149 -5.72 -4.88 8.26
N PHE A 150 -6.41 -5.69 7.44
CA PHE A 150 -7.46 -5.20 6.56
C PHE A 150 -8.72 -4.76 7.32
N HIS A 151 -9.03 -5.44 8.43
CA HIS A 151 -10.10 -5.01 9.32
C HIS A 151 -9.73 -3.74 10.09
N ILE A 152 -8.48 -3.67 10.59
CA ILE A 152 -7.97 -2.52 11.35
C ILE A 152 -8.07 -1.22 10.55
N LEU A 153 -7.87 -1.25 9.22
CA LEU A 153 -7.94 -0.07 8.35
C LEU A 153 -9.27 0.70 8.47
N VAL A 154 -10.39 0.01 8.73
CA VAL A 154 -11.72 0.63 8.79
C VAL A 154 -11.84 1.59 9.99
N HIS A 155 -11.00 1.44 11.01
CA HIS A 155 -10.96 2.35 12.17
C HIS A 155 -10.12 3.61 11.93
N LEU A 156 -9.39 3.70 10.81
CA LEU A 156 -8.52 4.84 10.53
C LEU A 156 -9.27 6.19 10.50
N PRO A 157 -10.46 6.33 9.89
CA PRO A 157 -11.22 7.59 9.90
C PRO A 157 -11.59 8.05 11.33
N GLU A 158 -12.00 7.12 12.19
CA GLU A 158 -12.31 7.41 13.60
C GLU A 158 -11.07 7.90 14.35
N HIS A 159 -9.94 7.21 14.17
CA HIS A 159 -8.68 7.63 14.78
C HIS A 159 -8.18 8.97 14.26
N ILE A 160 -8.34 9.27 12.97
CA ILE A 160 -7.96 10.58 12.43
C ILE A 160 -8.85 11.69 12.99
N ARG A 161 -10.17 11.44 13.13
CA ARG A 161 -11.08 12.39 13.78
C ARG A 161 -10.65 12.69 15.22
N ARG A 162 -10.14 11.69 15.95
CA ARG A 162 -9.77 11.82 17.36
C ARG A 162 -8.35 12.38 17.59
N PHE A 163 -7.38 11.93 16.81
CA PHE A 163 -5.95 12.16 17.05
C PHE A 163 -5.30 13.09 16.01
N GLY A 164 -6.06 13.51 14.99
CA GLY A 164 -5.55 14.31 13.89
C GLY A 164 -4.94 13.46 12.76
N PRO A 165 -4.18 14.08 11.84
CA PRO A 165 -3.60 13.40 10.69
C PRO A 165 -2.82 12.13 11.07
N ALA A 166 -2.96 11.06 10.27
CA ALA A 166 -2.44 9.75 10.63
C ALA A 166 -0.92 9.68 10.76
N ILE A 167 -0.20 10.63 10.15
CA ILE A 167 1.25 10.78 10.31
C ILE A 167 1.66 11.04 11.76
N LEU A 168 0.78 11.63 12.59
CA LEU A 168 1.09 11.98 13.99
C LEU A 168 1.21 10.76 14.89
N PHE A 169 0.66 9.62 14.49
CA PHE A 169 0.72 8.35 15.22
C PHE A 169 1.35 7.22 14.37
N ALA A 170 2.11 7.60 13.35
CA ALA A 170 2.95 6.68 12.59
C ALA A 170 4.27 6.45 13.33
N THR A 171 4.23 5.69 14.42
CA THR A 171 5.42 5.33 15.20
C THR A 171 6.14 4.12 14.60
N GLU A 172 7.45 4.01 14.87
CA GLU A 172 8.28 2.80 14.66
C GLU A 172 8.62 2.16 16.02
#